data_AF-A0A9W7Q1Q9-F1
#
_entry.id   AF-A0A9W7Q1Q9-F1
#
_cell.length_a   1.000
_cell.length_b   1.000
_cell.length_c   1.000
_cell.angle_alpha   90.00
_cell.angle_beta   90.00
_cell.angle_gamma   90.00
#
_symmetry.space_group_name_H-M   'P 1'
#
loop_
_entity.id
_entity.type
_entity.pdbx_description
1 polymer ?
#
loop_
_entity_poly.entity_id
_entity_poly.type
_entity_poly.pdbx_seq_one_letter_code
_entity_poly.pdbx_strand_id
1 'polypeptide(L)'
;MKRRRKSGEKVQMSHFTLPLCYGSEAPYYYYEVAPHEREGRFHLTSELCVMDDEHYFIRGCLEIPIIDYHENFIWTVWVSLSKESYDEVLEKWDERGRENSDPYFGWLSVEIPVYPETLNLKTNVHIREVGMTPYVELEPTDHPLAIEQRNGITLDRVKEIEEIIQRHN
;
A
#
# COMPACT_ATOMS: atom_id res chain seq x y z
N MET A 1 -1.50 51.94 -35.17
CA MET A 1 -2.43 50.80 -35.03
C MET A 1 -1.78 49.74 -34.13
N LYS A 2 -2.03 49.77 -32.81
CA LYS A 2 -1.36 48.89 -31.83
C LYS A 2 -2.12 47.56 -31.71
N ARG A 3 -1.52 46.44 -32.12
CA ARG A 3 -2.04 45.09 -31.85
C ARG A 3 -1.70 44.71 -30.40
N ARG A 4 -2.71 44.65 -29.52
CA ARG A 4 -2.60 44.07 -28.18
C ARG A 4 -2.46 42.55 -28.30
N ARG A 5 -1.33 42.00 -27.87
CA ARG A 5 -1.22 40.56 -27.54
C ARG A 5 -2.06 40.32 -26.28
N LYS A 6 -3.08 39.47 -26.36
CA LYS A 6 -3.75 38.93 -25.18
C LYS A 6 -2.75 38.00 -24.49
N SER A 7 -2.40 38.35 -23.25
CA SER A 7 -1.66 37.52 -22.31
C SER A 7 -2.38 36.19 -22.10
N GLY A 8 -1.63 35.09 -22.14
CA GLY A 8 -2.14 33.77 -21.80
C GLY A 8 -2.70 33.77 -20.37
N GLU A 9 -3.89 33.21 -20.22
CA GLU A 9 -4.39 32.78 -18.92
C GLU A 9 -3.43 31.71 -18.39
N LYS A 10 -2.68 32.06 -17.35
CA LYS A 10 -2.06 31.04 -16.50
C LYS A 10 -3.20 30.30 -15.84
N VAL A 11 -3.49 29.09 -16.33
CA VAL A 11 -4.27 28.11 -15.57
C VAL A 11 -3.44 27.84 -14.32
N GLN A 12 -3.86 28.43 -13.20
CA GLN A 12 -3.27 28.18 -11.91
C GLN A 12 -3.75 26.79 -11.49
N MET A 13 -2.98 25.76 -11.85
CA MET A 13 -3.16 24.42 -11.32
C MET A 13 -3.02 24.52 -9.81
N SER A 14 -4.13 24.41 -9.08
CA SER A 14 -4.10 24.27 -7.64
C SER A 14 -3.27 23.04 -7.31
N HIS A 15 -2.11 23.24 -6.67
CA HIS A 15 -1.33 22.13 -6.14
C HIS A 15 -2.18 21.41 -5.08
N PHE A 16 -2.66 20.22 -5.41
CA PHE A 16 -3.29 19.35 -4.43
C PHE A 16 -2.24 19.04 -3.36
N THR A 17 -2.52 19.42 -2.10
CA THR A 17 -1.53 19.47 -1.02
C THR A 17 -1.72 18.33 -0.01
N LEU A 18 -2.69 17.43 -0.22
CA LEU A 18 -2.93 16.33 0.71
C LEU A 18 -1.95 15.17 0.45
N PRO A 19 -1.47 14.50 1.51
CA PRO A 19 -0.71 13.26 1.33
C PRO A 19 -1.56 12.24 0.58
N LEU A 20 -0.95 11.57 -0.40
CA LEU A 20 -1.57 10.49 -1.18
C LEU A 20 -1.04 9.11 -0.77
N CYS A 21 -0.18 9.04 0.25
CA CYS A 21 0.44 7.80 0.69
C CYS A 21 0.34 7.71 2.22
N TYR A 22 -0.23 6.63 2.72
CA TYR A 22 -0.39 6.34 4.13
C TYR A 22 -0.09 4.87 4.39
N GLY A 23 0.22 4.50 5.62
CA GLY A 23 0.38 3.10 5.96
C GLY A 23 0.97 2.87 7.34
N SER A 24 1.25 1.61 7.60
CA SER A 24 1.82 1.15 8.87
C SER A 24 3.29 0.81 8.73
N GLU A 25 4.10 1.17 9.73
CA GLU A 25 5.54 0.88 9.75
C GLU A 25 5.84 -0.62 9.98
N ALA A 26 4.88 -1.37 10.51
CA ALA A 26 5.00 -2.80 10.77
C ALA A 26 3.67 -3.54 10.53
N PRO A 27 3.67 -4.88 10.42
CA PRO A 27 2.43 -5.67 10.44
C PRO A 27 1.65 -5.46 11.74
N TYR A 28 0.33 -5.60 11.70
CA TYR A 28 -0.56 -5.48 12.85
C TYR A 28 -0.06 -6.25 14.09
N TYR A 29 0.36 -7.50 13.88
CA TYR A 29 0.86 -8.39 14.92
C TYR A 29 2.07 -7.83 15.71
N TYR A 30 2.86 -6.94 15.11
CA TYR A 30 3.97 -6.26 15.80
C TYR A 30 3.48 -5.38 16.95
N TYR A 31 2.34 -4.70 16.76
CA TYR A 31 1.77 -3.80 17.75
C TYR A 31 1.03 -4.52 18.87
N GLU A 32 0.54 -5.73 18.61
CA GLU A 32 -0.09 -6.62 19.60
C GLU A 32 0.90 -7.19 20.63
N VAL A 33 2.20 -7.12 20.35
CA VAL A 33 3.26 -7.56 21.26
C VAL A 33 3.79 -6.39 22.09
N ALA A 34 4.06 -6.63 23.37
CA ALA A 34 4.59 -5.61 24.27
C ALA A 34 5.96 -5.11 23.78
N PRO A 35 6.28 -3.79 23.86
CA PRO A 35 7.49 -3.23 23.25
C PRO A 35 8.81 -3.93 23.63
N HIS A 36 8.93 -4.41 24.86
CA HIS A 36 10.14 -5.07 25.37
C HIS A 36 10.33 -6.51 24.85
N GLU A 37 9.29 -7.13 24.29
CA GLU A 37 9.35 -8.48 23.73
C GLU A 37 9.63 -8.46 22.22
N ARG A 38 9.42 -7.32 21.55
CA ARG A 38 9.46 -7.20 20.09
C ARG A 38 10.82 -7.54 19.49
N GLU A 39 11.92 -7.13 20.13
CA GLU A 39 13.28 -7.42 19.64
C GLU A 39 13.60 -8.93 19.64
N GLY A 40 12.99 -9.69 20.57
CA GLY A 40 13.17 -11.14 20.62
C GLY A 40 12.23 -11.92 19.70
N ARG A 41 11.14 -11.31 19.25
CA ARG A 41 10.10 -11.97 18.45
C ARG A 41 10.08 -11.55 16.99
N PHE A 42 10.60 -10.36 16.66
CA PHE A 42 10.50 -9.80 15.32
C PHE A 42 11.86 -9.41 14.75
N HIS A 43 12.09 -9.82 13.51
CA HIS A 43 13.12 -9.27 12.63
C HIS A 43 12.44 -8.36 11.62
N LEU A 44 12.30 -7.07 11.93
CA LEU A 44 11.64 -6.06 11.10
C LEU A 44 12.67 -5.18 10.37
N THR A 45 12.50 -5.05 9.06
CA THR A 45 13.21 -4.09 8.19
C THR A 45 12.19 -3.16 7.51
N SER A 46 12.64 -2.29 6.61
CA SER A 46 11.75 -1.42 5.84
C SER A 46 10.85 -2.17 4.85
N GLU A 47 11.20 -3.41 4.47
CA GLU A 47 10.54 -4.17 3.40
C GLU A 47 10.08 -5.57 3.84
N LEU A 48 10.69 -6.11 4.89
CA LEU A 48 10.51 -7.49 5.32
C LEU A 48 10.27 -7.55 6.82
N CYS A 49 9.48 -8.52 7.26
CA CYS A 49 9.30 -8.80 8.67
C CYS A 49 9.15 -10.30 8.89
N VAL A 50 9.86 -10.84 9.88
CA VAL A 50 9.70 -12.23 10.33
C VAL A 50 9.30 -12.20 11.80
N MET A 51 8.25 -12.92 12.17
CA MET A 51 7.77 -13.09 13.53
C MET A 51 7.98 -14.55 13.97
N ASP A 52 8.67 -14.73 15.10
CA ASP A 52 8.95 -16.01 15.76
C ASP A 52 9.56 -17.08 14.83
N ASP A 53 10.27 -16.67 13.77
CA ASP A 53 10.79 -17.54 12.70
C ASP A 53 9.74 -18.38 11.96
N GLU A 54 8.44 -18.11 12.18
CA GLU A 54 7.31 -18.91 11.68
C GLU A 54 6.38 -18.12 10.74
N HIS A 55 6.29 -16.80 10.91
CA HIS A 55 5.42 -15.96 10.12
C HIS A 55 6.22 -14.92 9.33
N TYR A 56 5.94 -14.84 8.03
CA TYR A 56 6.75 -14.08 7.09
C TYR A 56 5.88 -13.01 6.42
N PHE A 57 6.33 -11.77 6.48
CA PHE A 57 5.60 -10.63 5.94
C PHE A 57 6.47 -9.83 5.00
N ILE A 58 5.83 -9.33 3.95
CA ILE A 58 6.43 -8.40 2.99
C ILE A 58 5.63 -7.11 2.95
N ARG A 59 6.33 -5.99 2.86
CA ARG A 59 5.73 -4.68 2.63
C ARG A 59 5.36 -4.52 1.16
N GLY A 60 4.20 -3.98 0.90
CA GLY A 60 3.67 -3.75 -0.44
C GLY A 60 2.89 -2.44 -0.55
N CYS A 61 2.56 -2.07 -1.78
CA CYS A 61 1.70 -0.94 -2.10
C CYS A 61 0.35 -1.43 -2.62
N LEU A 62 -0.73 -1.09 -1.92
CA LEU A 62 -2.09 -1.19 -2.43
C LEU A 62 -2.44 0.17 -3.03
N GLU A 63 -2.51 0.22 -4.37
CA GLU A 63 -2.72 1.45 -5.13
C GLU A 63 -4.18 1.56 -5.57
N ILE A 64 -4.80 2.71 -5.31
CA ILE A 64 -6.18 3.05 -5.64
C ILE A 64 -6.16 4.20 -6.65
N PRO A 65 -6.68 4.03 -7.87
CA PRO A 65 -6.75 5.11 -8.84
C PRO A 65 -7.60 6.27 -8.34
N ILE A 66 -7.14 7.51 -8.55
CA ILE A 66 -7.97 8.70 -8.30
C ILE A 66 -8.57 9.15 -9.62
N ILE A 67 -9.87 8.92 -9.83
CA ILE A 67 -10.50 9.01 -11.16
C ILE A 67 -10.53 10.43 -11.75
N ASP A 68 -10.45 11.45 -10.90
CA ASP A 68 -10.45 12.87 -11.24
C ASP A 68 -9.08 13.55 -10.99
N TYR A 69 -8.03 12.74 -10.86
CA TYR A 69 -6.65 13.20 -10.67
C TYR A 69 -5.64 12.27 -11.39
N HIS A 70 -4.37 12.67 -11.46
CA HIS A 70 -3.36 11.98 -12.28
C HIS A 70 -2.46 11.03 -11.48
N GLU A 71 -2.56 11.06 -10.15
CA GLU A 71 -1.79 10.21 -9.24
C GLU A 71 -2.72 9.18 -8.58
N ASN A 72 -2.15 8.08 -8.08
CA ASN A 72 -2.87 7.10 -7.28
C ASN A 72 -2.85 7.50 -5.80
N PHE A 73 -3.90 7.12 -5.08
CA PHE A 73 -3.86 7.04 -3.63
C PHE A 73 -3.23 5.69 -3.21
N ILE A 74 -2.31 5.68 -2.26
CA ILE A 74 -1.50 4.52 -1.89
C ILE A 74 -1.66 4.20 -0.42
N TRP A 75 -1.97 2.93 -0.13
CA TRP A 75 -1.73 2.34 1.18
C TRP A 75 -0.45 1.51 1.14
N THR A 76 0.57 1.87 1.94
CA THR A 76 1.70 0.97 2.20
C THR A 76 1.30 -0.02 3.29
N VAL A 77 1.18 -1.28 2.89
CA VAL A 77 0.59 -2.35 3.70
C VAL A 77 1.61 -3.46 3.93
N TRP A 78 1.31 -4.32 4.90
CA TRP A 78 2.02 -5.57 5.12
C TRP A 78 1.13 -6.75 4.77
N VAL A 79 1.70 -7.76 4.12
CA VAL A 79 1.00 -8.98 3.70
C VAL A 79 1.81 -10.18 4.19
N SER A 80 1.13 -11.16 4.78
CA SER A 80 1.76 -12.42 5.13
C SER A 80 1.81 -13.36 3.93
N LEU A 81 2.94 -14.05 3.77
CA LEU A 81 3.15 -15.09 2.77
C LEU A 81 3.38 -16.44 3.47
N SER A 82 3.18 -17.53 2.72
CA SER A 82 3.71 -18.82 3.17
C SER A 82 5.24 -18.78 3.20
N LYS A 83 5.85 -19.70 3.95
CA LYS A 83 7.31 -19.81 3.98
C LYS A 83 7.90 -20.01 2.58
N GLU A 84 7.30 -20.89 1.80
CA GLU A 84 7.75 -21.23 0.45
C GLU A 84 7.69 -20.00 -0.47
N SER A 85 6.58 -19.27 -0.47
CA SER A 85 6.46 -18.04 -1.27
C SER A 85 7.43 -16.95 -0.82
N TYR A 86 7.62 -16.79 0.49
CA TYR A 86 8.56 -15.82 1.03
C TYR A 86 10.01 -16.14 0.63
N ASP A 87 10.42 -17.41 0.78
CA ASP A 87 11.75 -17.87 0.41
C ASP A 87 12.01 -17.67 -1.10
N GLU A 88 11.04 -18.00 -1.97
CA GLU A 88 11.14 -17.76 -3.42
C GLU A 88 11.31 -16.27 -3.77
N VAL A 89 10.58 -15.39 -3.08
CA VAL A 89 10.68 -13.94 -3.28
C VAL A 89 12.07 -13.43 -2.88
N LEU A 90 12.63 -13.95 -1.79
CA LEU A 90 13.97 -13.58 -1.32
C LEU A 90 15.08 -14.09 -2.23
N GLU A 91 14.97 -15.33 -2.73
CA GLU A 91 15.95 -15.89 -3.66
C GLU A 91 16.11 -15.03 -4.91
N LYS A 92 15.01 -14.43 -5.38
CA LYS A 92 14.97 -13.58 -6.59
C LYS A 92 15.06 -12.08 -6.29
N TRP A 93 15.35 -11.67 -5.05
CA TRP A 93 15.16 -10.28 -4.61
C TRP A 93 15.91 -9.25 -5.46
N ASP A 94 17.17 -9.53 -5.77
CA ASP A 94 18.03 -8.66 -6.57
C ASP A 94 18.18 -9.16 -8.02
N GLU A 95 17.41 -10.18 -8.41
CA GLU A 95 17.47 -10.75 -9.75
C GLU A 95 16.67 -9.90 -10.74
N ARG A 96 17.34 -9.49 -11.82
CA ARG A 96 16.66 -8.86 -12.96
C ARG A 96 15.67 -9.85 -13.56
N GLY A 97 14.43 -9.41 -13.77
CA GLY A 97 13.37 -10.27 -14.29
C GLY A 97 12.49 -10.87 -13.19
N ARG A 98 12.73 -10.56 -11.91
CA ARG A 98 11.89 -11.01 -10.78
C ARG A 98 10.41 -10.64 -10.94
N GLU A 99 10.12 -9.56 -11.68
CA GLU A 99 8.77 -9.12 -12.03
C GLU A 99 7.99 -10.08 -12.94
N ASN A 100 8.67 -11.07 -13.53
CA ASN A 100 8.04 -12.11 -14.34
C ASN A 100 7.56 -13.31 -13.51
N SER A 101 7.73 -13.27 -12.18
CA SER A 101 7.19 -14.30 -11.28
C SER A 101 5.67 -14.23 -11.26
N ASP A 102 5.02 -15.39 -11.10
CA ASP A 102 3.57 -15.42 -10.86
C ASP A 102 3.25 -14.69 -9.54
N PRO A 103 2.03 -14.11 -9.41
CA PRO A 103 1.63 -13.46 -8.18
C PRO A 103 1.57 -14.43 -7.00
N TYR A 104 2.02 -13.97 -5.84
CA TYR A 104 2.03 -14.76 -4.61
C TYR A 104 0.77 -14.51 -3.81
N PHE A 105 0.05 -15.57 -3.45
CA PHE A 105 -1.07 -15.45 -2.54
C PHE A 105 -0.60 -15.00 -1.14
N GLY A 106 -1.37 -14.13 -0.50
CA GLY A 106 -1.09 -13.67 0.85
C GLY A 106 -2.31 -13.13 1.59
N TRP A 107 -2.12 -12.80 2.86
CA TRP A 107 -3.15 -12.22 3.73
C TRP A 107 -2.77 -10.83 4.20
N LEU A 108 -3.65 -9.86 3.95
CA LEU A 108 -3.46 -8.48 4.42
C LEU A 108 -3.33 -8.48 5.94
N SER A 109 -2.23 -7.93 6.43
CA SER A 109 -1.80 -8.00 7.83
C SER A 109 -1.70 -6.61 8.45
N VAL A 110 -2.59 -5.71 8.05
CA VAL A 110 -2.73 -4.36 8.59
C VAL A 110 -4.21 -4.01 8.77
N GLU A 111 -4.49 -3.21 9.80
CA GLU A 111 -5.78 -2.53 9.96
C GLU A 111 -5.74 -1.17 9.23
N ILE A 112 -6.81 -0.84 8.50
CA ILE A 112 -6.95 0.45 7.82
C ILE A 112 -8.21 1.15 8.38
N PRO A 113 -8.06 2.19 9.22
CA PRO A 113 -9.17 2.76 10.01
C PRO A 113 -10.38 3.31 9.23
N VAL A 114 -10.24 3.57 7.93
CA VAL A 114 -11.32 4.14 7.09
C VAL A 114 -12.23 3.09 6.46
N TYR A 115 -11.92 1.81 6.66
CA TYR A 115 -12.66 0.67 6.13
C TYR A 115 -13.18 -0.23 7.26
N PRO A 116 -14.15 -1.12 6.98
CA PRO A 116 -14.40 -2.29 7.82
C PRO A 116 -13.13 -3.14 7.99
N GLU A 117 -13.19 -4.12 8.89
CA GLU A 117 -12.09 -5.05 9.20
C GLU A 117 -11.30 -5.47 7.95
N THR A 118 -10.01 -5.11 7.92
CA THR A 118 -9.12 -5.37 6.79
C THR A 118 -8.15 -6.51 7.05
N LEU A 119 -8.01 -6.96 8.30
CA LEU A 119 -7.14 -8.09 8.60
C LEU A 119 -7.63 -9.35 7.89
N ASN A 120 -6.68 -10.09 7.33
CA ASN A 120 -6.90 -11.34 6.61
C ASN A 120 -7.79 -11.21 5.36
N LEU A 121 -7.86 -10.01 4.75
CA LEU A 121 -8.30 -9.92 3.36
C LEU A 121 -7.30 -10.65 2.48
N LYS A 122 -7.81 -11.46 1.55
CA LYS A 122 -7.00 -12.22 0.61
C LYS A 122 -6.39 -11.32 -0.45
N THR A 123 -5.13 -11.57 -0.77
CA THR A 123 -4.36 -10.74 -1.69
C THR A 123 -3.57 -11.59 -2.68
N ASN A 124 -3.29 -11.02 -3.86
CA ASN A 124 -2.21 -11.43 -4.74
C ASN A 124 -1.11 -10.36 -4.69
N VAL A 125 0.11 -10.77 -4.34
CA VAL A 125 1.30 -9.93 -4.28
C VAL A 125 2.08 -10.08 -5.58
N HIS A 126 2.13 -8.99 -6.35
CA HIS A 126 2.82 -8.91 -7.62
C HIS A 126 4.20 -8.30 -7.40
N ILE A 127 5.24 -9.10 -7.62
CA ILE A 127 6.62 -8.63 -7.56
C ILE A 127 6.88 -7.69 -8.74
N ARG A 128 7.57 -6.58 -8.48
CA ARG A 128 7.93 -5.58 -9.48
C ARG A 128 9.43 -5.60 -9.75
N GLU A 129 9.86 -4.76 -10.69
CA GLU A 129 11.27 -4.61 -11.03
C GLU A 129 12.13 -4.32 -9.78
N VAL A 130 13.40 -4.69 -9.83
CA VAL A 130 14.34 -4.47 -8.72
C VAL A 130 14.32 -3.00 -8.28
N GLY A 131 14.19 -2.77 -6.97
CA GLY A 131 14.07 -1.45 -6.37
C GLY A 131 12.65 -0.87 -6.32
N MET A 132 11.65 -1.58 -6.84
CA MET A 132 10.24 -1.22 -6.68
C MET A 132 9.56 -2.06 -5.61
N THR A 133 8.78 -1.41 -4.75
CA THR A 133 7.93 -2.09 -3.77
C THR A 133 6.87 -2.94 -4.49
N PRO A 134 6.61 -4.18 -4.05
CA PRO A 134 5.57 -5.04 -4.62
C PRO A 134 4.19 -4.38 -4.67
N TYR A 135 3.38 -4.75 -5.65
CA TYR A 135 1.98 -4.35 -5.73
C TYR A 135 1.10 -5.38 -5.03
N VAL A 136 0.17 -4.90 -4.21
CA VAL A 136 -0.78 -5.75 -3.48
C VAL A 136 -2.14 -5.56 -4.09
N GLU A 137 -2.65 -6.61 -4.73
CA GLU A 137 -3.99 -6.68 -5.29
C GLU A 137 -4.90 -7.44 -4.33
N LEU A 138 -6.03 -6.87 -3.93
CA LEU A 138 -7.05 -7.60 -3.18
C LEU A 138 -7.86 -8.52 -4.09
N GLU A 139 -8.29 -9.68 -3.56
CA GLU A 139 -9.30 -10.48 -4.26
C GLU A 139 -10.58 -9.64 -4.49
N PRO A 140 -11.26 -9.82 -5.64
CA PRO A 140 -12.38 -8.98 -6.07
C PRO A 140 -13.68 -9.30 -5.32
N THR A 141 -13.68 -9.02 -4.02
CA THR A 141 -14.83 -9.19 -3.11
C THR A 141 -15.69 -7.91 -3.06
N ASP A 142 -16.78 -7.96 -2.29
CA ASP A 142 -17.63 -6.80 -1.99
C ASP A 142 -17.07 -5.92 -0.85
N HIS A 143 -15.86 -6.21 -0.36
CA HIS A 143 -15.23 -5.37 0.67
C HIS A 143 -14.97 -3.96 0.10
N PRO A 144 -15.33 -2.87 0.82
CA PRO A 144 -15.21 -1.52 0.28
C PRO A 144 -13.81 -1.15 -0.23
N LEU A 145 -12.76 -1.56 0.48
CA LEU A 145 -11.37 -1.36 0.03
C LEU A 145 -11.07 -2.07 -1.31
N ALA A 146 -11.58 -3.29 -1.52
CA ALA A 146 -11.39 -4.03 -2.77
C ALA A 146 -12.19 -3.41 -3.93
N ILE A 147 -13.39 -2.89 -3.63
CA ILE A 147 -14.20 -2.13 -4.59
C ILE A 147 -13.47 -0.85 -5.00
N GLU A 148 -12.99 -0.07 -4.03
CA GLU A 148 -12.28 1.18 -4.29
C GLU A 148 -10.96 0.92 -5.05
N GLN A 149 -10.18 -0.10 -4.68
CA GLN A 149 -8.97 -0.47 -5.43
C GLN A 149 -9.25 -0.71 -6.92
N ARG A 150 -10.33 -1.44 -7.23
CA ARG A 150 -10.70 -1.78 -8.61
C ARG A 150 -11.32 -0.63 -9.38
N ASN A 151 -12.18 0.15 -8.73
CA ASN A 151 -13.01 1.16 -9.40
C ASN A 151 -12.45 2.58 -9.30
N GLY A 152 -11.47 2.79 -8.43
CA GLY A 152 -10.93 4.09 -8.06
C GLY A 152 -11.82 4.88 -7.10
N ILE A 153 -11.29 6.00 -6.65
CA ILE A 153 -11.93 6.98 -5.76
C ILE A 153 -11.80 8.39 -6.35
N THR A 154 -12.56 9.36 -5.83
CA THR A 154 -12.41 10.78 -6.19
C THR A 154 -11.45 11.49 -5.23
N LEU A 155 -10.96 12.67 -5.62
CA LEU A 155 -10.22 13.55 -4.70
C LEU A 155 -11.04 13.95 -3.47
N ASP A 156 -12.37 14.04 -3.60
CA ASP A 156 -13.23 14.31 -2.45
C ASP A 156 -13.23 13.12 -1.46
N ARG A 157 -13.21 11.88 -1.96
CA ARG A 157 -13.02 10.70 -1.12
C ARG A 157 -11.65 10.68 -0.44
N VAL A 158 -10.60 11.15 -1.12
CA VAL A 158 -9.25 11.31 -0.51
C VAL A 158 -9.28 12.29 0.66
N LYS A 159 -10.01 13.42 0.54
CA LYS A 159 -10.19 14.38 1.64
C LYS A 159 -10.92 13.75 2.82
N GLU A 160 -11.98 12.98 2.57
CA GLU A 160 -12.69 12.25 3.62
C GLU A 160 -11.76 11.29 4.37
N ILE A 161 -10.92 10.54 3.64
CA ILE A 161 -9.94 9.63 4.24
C ILE A 161 -8.96 10.39 5.14
N GLU A 162 -8.41 11.51 4.66
CA GLU A 162 -7.48 12.33 5.43
C GLU A 162 -8.10 12.87 6.72
N GLU A 163 -9.34 13.37 6.67
CA GLU A 163 -10.07 13.83 7.85
C GLU A 163 -10.27 12.71 8.89
N ILE A 164 -10.53 11.47 8.44
CA ILE A 164 -10.70 10.33 9.34
C ILE A 164 -9.37 9.95 9.99
N ILE A 165 -8.27 9.89 9.22
CA ILE A 165 -6.94 9.55 9.74
C ILE A 165 -6.50 10.58 10.79
N GLN A 166 -6.68 11.88 10.53
CA GLN A 166 -6.30 12.93 11.49
C GLN A 166 -7.07 12.87 12.82
N ARG A 167 -8.26 12.28 12.84
CA ARG A 167 -9.04 12.09 14.08
C ARG A 167 -8.58 10.89 14.91
N HIS A 168 -7.84 9.97 14.31
CA HIS A 168 -7.36 8.73 14.95
C HIS A 168 -5.87 8.78 15.34
N ASN A 169 -5.14 9.82 14.93
CA ASN A 169 -3.77 10.12 15.37
C ASN A 169 -3.77 11.07 16.57
#